data_AF-A0A1W7R895-F1
#
_entry.id   AF-A0A1W7R895-F1
#
_cell.length_a   1.000
_cell.length_b   1.000
_cell.length_c   1.000
_cell.angle_alpha   90.00
_cell.angle_beta   90.00
_cell.angle_gamma   90.00
#
_symmetry.space_group_name_H-M   'P 1'
#
loop_
_entity.id
_entity.type
_entity.pdbx_description
1 polymer ?
#
loop_
_entity_poly.entity_id
_entity_poly.type
_entity_poly.pdbx_seq_one_letter_code
_entity_poly.pdbx_strand_id
1 'polypeptide(L)'
;MILIVVLMQLAFAKAFNPGIYFNRFEDTNGCLQYSTSDGCITAHTFFSTSRFRHLQTTDNNVTVLRMGVLASQGPHIRLSPIEHPYDNVNMNEIVLSAWDNTASEIRRYMRHADNSISNVQVLKRISTHGLVSQFYPMMFTMKIDPNGNVKLTKDGQRVPFVEFTDYEMSYKFIGFCNYIAPATFFFDCPLKVDREECKAVALN
;
A
#
# COMPACT_ATOMS: atom_id res chain seq x y z
N MET A 1 -40.04 -34.28 -30.22
CA MET A 1 -40.30 -33.31 -29.13
C MET A 1 -39.23 -33.34 -28.04
N ILE A 2 -38.77 -34.51 -27.57
CA ILE A 2 -37.75 -34.64 -26.51
C ILE A 2 -36.36 -34.09 -26.93
N LEU A 3 -35.96 -34.27 -28.19
CA LEU A 3 -34.65 -33.82 -28.70
C LEU A 3 -34.49 -32.28 -28.74
N ILE A 4 -35.59 -31.54 -28.92
CA ILE A 4 -35.60 -30.07 -28.98
C ILE A 4 -35.44 -29.48 -27.57
N VAL A 5 -35.97 -30.15 -26.55
CA VAL A 5 -35.85 -29.72 -25.14
C VAL A 5 -34.41 -29.85 -24.64
N VAL A 6 -33.70 -30.91 -25.05
CA VAL A 6 -32.29 -31.12 -24.68
C VAL A 6 -31.37 -30.09 -25.35
N LEU A 7 -31.61 -29.76 -26.61
CA LEU A 7 -30.85 -28.72 -27.32
C LEU A 7 -31.12 -27.31 -26.76
N MET A 8 -32.33 -27.03 -26.28
CA MET A 8 -32.63 -25.78 -25.57
C MET A 8 -31.92 -25.69 -24.20
N GLN A 9 -31.80 -26.79 -23.45
CA GLN A 9 -31.09 -26.77 -22.17
C GLN A 9 -29.58 -26.54 -22.33
N LEU A 10 -28.98 -27.02 -23.42
CA LEU A 10 -27.56 -26.79 -23.74
C LEU A 10 -27.27 -25.37 -24.27
N ALA A 11 -28.28 -24.68 -24.84
CA ALA A 11 -28.14 -23.31 -25.31
C ALA A 11 -28.21 -22.24 -24.19
N PHE A 12 -28.67 -22.61 -22.99
CA PHE A 12 -28.78 -21.70 -21.84
C PHE A 12 -27.58 -21.71 -20.89
N ALA A 13 -26.57 -22.55 -21.12
CA ALA A 13 -25.27 -22.38 -20.51
C ALA A 13 -24.53 -21.21 -21.19
N LYS A 14 -25.07 -19.99 -21.07
CA LYS A 14 -24.25 -18.79 -21.17
C LYS A 14 -23.17 -18.98 -20.11
N ALA A 15 -21.96 -19.28 -20.57
CA ALA A 15 -20.79 -19.46 -19.74
C ALA A 15 -20.78 -18.33 -18.70
N PHE A 16 -20.99 -18.67 -17.42
CA PHE A 16 -20.59 -17.79 -16.35
C PHE A 16 -19.09 -17.60 -16.57
N ASN A 17 -18.70 -16.41 -17.02
CA ASN A 17 -17.30 -16.08 -17.24
C ASN A 17 -16.80 -15.41 -15.97
N PRO A 18 -16.26 -16.17 -14.99
CA PRO A 18 -15.80 -15.61 -13.72
C PRO A 18 -14.68 -14.58 -13.91
N GLY A 19 -14.08 -14.48 -15.11
CA GLY A 19 -13.03 -13.52 -15.44
C GLY A 19 -13.41 -12.05 -15.26
N ILE A 20 -14.69 -11.70 -15.13
CA ILE A 20 -15.15 -10.31 -14.91
C ILE A 20 -15.20 -9.95 -13.41
N TYR A 21 -15.36 -10.93 -12.52
CA TYR A 21 -15.47 -10.73 -11.07
C TYR A 21 -14.46 -11.61 -10.33
N PHE A 22 -13.18 -11.25 -10.43
CA PHE A 22 -12.13 -11.89 -9.63
C PHE A 22 -12.14 -11.37 -8.20
N ASN A 23 -11.80 -12.25 -7.25
CA ASN A 23 -11.73 -11.88 -5.85
C ASN A 23 -10.47 -11.02 -5.61
N ARG A 24 -10.64 -9.70 -5.48
CA ARG A 24 -9.53 -8.77 -5.24
C ARG A 24 -8.78 -9.03 -3.92
N PHE A 25 -9.36 -9.78 -2.98
CA PHE A 25 -8.65 -10.20 -1.78
C PHE A 25 -7.62 -11.29 -2.05
N GLU A 26 -7.66 -11.99 -3.18
CA GLU A 26 -6.59 -12.93 -3.55
C GLU A 26 -5.25 -12.21 -3.75
N ASP A 27 -5.27 -10.91 -4.07
CA ASP A 27 -4.06 -10.11 -4.18
C ASP A 27 -3.34 -9.89 -2.85
N THR A 28 -4.02 -10.12 -1.70
CA THR A 28 -3.44 -10.01 -0.35
C THR A 28 -2.89 -11.34 0.17
N ASN A 29 -2.98 -12.42 -0.62
CA ASN A 29 -2.50 -13.73 -0.19
C ASN A 29 -1.00 -13.68 0.14
N GLY A 30 -0.63 -14.22 1.31
CA GLY A 30 0.73 -14.22 1.84
C GLY A 30 1.17 -12.94 2.54
N CYS A 31 0.36 -11.88 2.53
CA CYS A 31 0.63 -10.66 3.31
C CYS A 31 0.39 -10.87 4.81
N LEU A 32 1.10 -10.10 5.63
CA LEU A 32 0.69 -9.82 7.00
C LEU A 32 -0.49 -8.82 6.99
N GLN A 33 -1.31 -8.83 8.04
CA GLN A 33 -2.47 -7.95 8.17
C GLN A 33 -2.43 -7.19 9.50
N TYR A 34 -2.76 -5.90 9.45
CA TYR A 34 -3.00 -5.07 10.63
C TYR A 34 -4.24 -4.21 10.41
N SER A 35 -5.22 -4.33 11.29
CA SER A 35 -6.42 -3.49 11.27
C SER A 35 -6.32 -2.48 12.41
N THR A 36 -6.53 -1.21 12.11
CA THR A 36 -6.38 -0.13 13.10
C THR A 36 -7.50 -0.20 14.14
N SER A 37 -7.15 -0.54 15.38
CA SER A 37 -8.03 -0.38 16.55
C SER A 37 -7.94 1.02 17.16
N ASP A 38 -6.78 1.66 17.02
CA ASP A 38 -6.41 2.91 17.67
C ASP A 38 -6.02 3.98 16.63
N GLY A 39 -6.46 5.22 16.85
CA GLY A 39 -6.22 6.33 15.93
C GLY A 39 -4.79 6.85 15.93
N CYS A 40 -4.44 7.68 14.96
CA CYS A 40 -3.12 8.30 14.78
C CYS A 40 -2.67 9.24 15.92
N ILE A 41 -3.57 9.55 16.85
CA ILE A 41 -3.33 10.41 18.01
C ILE A 41 -2.66 9.63 19.14
N THR A 42 -2.99 8.36 19.34
CA THR A 42 -2.43 7.54 20.43
C THR A 42 -1.16 6.82 19.98
N ALA A 43 -0.42 6.27 20.94
CA ALA A 43 0.70 5.39 20.64
C ALA A 43 0.19 4.17 19.85
N HIS A 44 0.87 3.83 18.76
CA HIS A 44 0.57 2.66 17.95
C HIS A 44 1.84 1.89 17.61
N THR A 45 1.64 0.63 17.22
CA THR A 45 2.72 -0.30 16.95
C THR A 45 3.52 0.10 15.71
N PHE A 46 4.84 0.06 15.84
CA PHE A 46 5.79 0.12 14.73
C PHE A 46 6.43 -1.26 14.54
N PHE A 47 6.40 -1.77 13.32
CA PHE A 47 6.99 -3.05 12.96
C PHE A 47 8.39 -2.83 12.40
N SER A 48 9.40 -3.52 12.93
CA SER A 48 10.74 -3.50 12.34
C SER A 48 10.72 -4.19 10.97
N THR A 49 11.17 -3.47 9.93
CA THR A 49 11.22 -4.01 8.57
C THR A 49 12.33 -5.05 8.40
N SER A 50 13.27 -5.12 9.34
CA SER A 50 14.27 -6.21 9.39
C SER A 50 13.65 -7.61 9.57
N ARG A 51 12.40 -7.67 10.05
CA ARG A 51 11.64 -8.92 10.25
C ARG A 51 10.76 -9.28 9.06
N PHE A 52 10.74 -8.45 8.02
CA PHE A 52 9.89 -8.67 6.84
C PHE A 52 10.51 -9.72 5.93
N ARG A 53 9.69 -10.68 5.50
CA ARG A 53 10.13 -11.81 4.67
C ARG A 53 10.13 -11.48 3.17
N HIS A 54 9.38 -10.46 2.77
CA HIS A 54 9.16 -10.08 1.38
C HIS A 54 9.69 -8.68 1.05
N LEU A 55 10.39 -8.04 1.99
CA LEU A 55 11.21 -6.86 1.70
C LEU A 55 12.37 -7.31 0.79
N GLN A 56 12.50 -6.65 -0.35
CA GLN A 56 13.60 -6.91 -1.28
C GLN A 56 14.46 -5.67 -1.47
N THR A 57 15.74 -5.89 -1.71
CA THR A 57 16.68 -4.86 -2.15
C THR A 57 17.24 -5.31 -3.49
N THR A 58 17.12 -4.45 -4.51
CA THR A 58 17.67 -4.74 -5.84
C THR A 58 19.18 -4.54 -5.85
N ASP A 59 19.85 -4.98 -6.91
CA ASP A 59 21.30 -4.79 -7.11
C ASP A 59 21.73 -3.30 -7.10
N ASN A 60 20.80 -2.40 -7.45
CA ASN A 60 21.00 -0.94 -7.42
C ASN A 60 20.66 -0.33 -6.05
N ASN A 61 20.60 -1.13 -4.98
CA ASN A 61 20.22 -0.75 -3.62
C ASN A 61 18.83 -0.10 -3.51
N VAL A 62 17.91 -0.41 -4.42
CA VAL A 62 16.52 0.05 -4.32
C VAL A 62 15.77 -0.89 -3.40
N THR A 63 15.21 -0.34 -2.32
CA THR A 63 14.33 -1.09 -1.41
C THR A 63 12.93 -1.16 -1.98
N VAL A 64 12.34 -2.35 -1.99
CA VAL A 64 11.03 -2.63 -2.56
C VAL A 64 10.15 -3.30 -1.52
N LEU A 65 9.02 -2.66 -1.24
CA LEU A 65 8.00 -3.12 -0.29
C LEU A 65 6.66 -3.18 -1.01
N ARG A 66 6.03 -4.36 -1.08
CA ARG A 66 4.64 -4.46 -1.52
C ARG A 66 3.70 -4.48 -0.33
N MET A 67 2.62 -3.72 -0.44
CA MET A 67 1.61 -3.56 0.60
C MET A 67 0.26 -3.22 -0.03
N GLY A 68 -0.77 -3.11 0.79
CA GLY A 68 -2.05 -2.64 0.36
C GLY A 68 -2.91 -2.14 1.51
N VAL A 69 -4.02 -1.52 1.14
CA VAL A 69 -4.90 -0.88 2.10
C VAL A 69 -6.37 -1.03 1.72
N LEU A 70 -7.20 -1.26 2.72
CA LEU A 70 -8.65 -1.27 2.65
C LEU A 70 -9.18 -0.21 3.61
N ALA A 71 -9.73 0.88 3.06
CA ALA A 71 -10.23 2.03 3.82
C ALA A 71 -11.14 2.89 2.93
N SER A 72 -12.11 3.59 3.53
CA SER A 72 -12.93 4.56 2.79
C SER A 72 -12.17 5.85 2.46
N GLN A 73 -11.27 6.29 3.35
CA GLN A 73 -10.39 7.43 3.15
C GLN A 73 -9.26 7.48 4.18
N GLY A 74 -8.19 8.20 3.83
CA GLY A 74 -7.15 8.64 4.75
C GLY A 74 -6.53 7.57 5.64
N PRO A 75 -6.07 6.40 5.14
CA PRO A 75 -5.13 5.57 5.89
C PRO A 75 -3.74 6.23 5.96
N HIS A 76 -3.09 6.12 7.12
CA HIS A 76 -1.78 6.70 7.38
C HIS A 76 -0.73 5.59 7.53
N ILE A 77 0.37 5.72 6.78
CA ILE A 77 1.54 4.87 6.88
C ILE A 77 2.68 5.74 7.40
N ARG A 78 3.27 5.35 8.53
CA ARG A 78 4.39 6.06 9.15
C ARG A 78 5.68 5.29 8.97
N LEU A 79 6.76 6.00 8.64
CA LEU A 79 8.10 5.43 8.48
C LEU A 79 9.05 6.14 9.44
N SER A 80 9.88 5.36 10.12
CA SER A 80 10.74 5.85 11.20
C SER A 80 12.09 5.13 11.26
N PRO A 81 13.15 5.83 11.71
CA PRO A 81 14.44 5.20 11.97
C PRO A 81 14.46 4.33 13.25
N ILE A 82 13.50 4.52 14.16
CA ILE A 82 13.39 3.79 15.45
C ILE A 82 11.95 3.34 15.75
N GLU A 83 11.78 2.39 16.67
CA GLU A 83 10.47 1.81 17.01
C GLU A 83 9.51 2.79 17.68
N HIS A 84 10.06 3.73 18.46
CA HIS A 84 9.29 4.70 19.22
C HIS A 84 9.77 6.11 18.88
N PRO A 85 9.36 6.68 17.74
CA PRO A 85 9.81 8.00 17.27
C PRO A 85 9.15 9.14 18.03
N TYR A 86 9.41 9.21 19.33
CA TYR A 86 9.04 10.32 20.19
C TYR A 86 10.27 11.18 20.45
N ASP A 87 10.06 12.50 20.48
CA ASP A 87 11.00 13.51 20.94
C ASP A 87 12.36 13.53 20.22
N ASN A 88 12.55 14.52 19.34
CA ASN A 88 13.75 14.74 18.53
C ASN A 88 13.99 13.70 17.41
N VAL A 89 12.97 12.93 17.03
CA VAL A 89 13.04 12.02 15.89
C VAL A 89 12.06 12.47 14.82
N ASN A 90 12.59 12.79 13.64
CA ASN A 90 11.78 12.99 12.45
C ASN A 90 11.24 11.64 11.98
N MET A 91 9.94 11.59 11.69
CA MET A 91 9.31 10.50 10.99
C MET A 91 8.61 11.01 9.75
N ASN A 92 8.40 10.12 8.79
CA ASN A 92 7.62 10.39 7.60
C ASN A 92 6.23 9.81 7.76
N GLU A 93 5.26 10.45 7.14
CA GLU A 93 3.91 9.96 7.04
C GLU A 93 3.41 10.10 5.60
N ILE A 94 2.87 9.00 5.10
CA ILE A 94 2.18 8.91 3.82
C ILE A 94 0.70 8.76 4.15
N VAL A 95 -0.06 9.81 3.89
CA VAL A 95 -1.51 9.83 4.00
C VAL A 95 -2.07 9.57 2.61
N LEU A 96 -2.75 8.43 2.42
CA LEU A 96 -3.34 8.09 1.14
C LEU A 96 -4.79 8.57 1.10
N SER A 97 -5.17 9.33 0.08
CA SER A 97 -6.57 9.61 -0.23
C SER A 97 -7.40 10.08 0.98
N ALA A 98 -6.88 11.09 1.67
CA ALA A 98 -7.63 11.86 2.65
C ALA A 98 -8.59 12.85 1.95
N TRP A 99 -9.24 13.70 2.75
CA TRP A 99 -10.20 14.71 2.28
C TRP A 99 -11.27 14.09 1.38
N ASP A 100 -12.00 13.11 1.92
CA ASP A 100 -13.05 12.38 1.19
C ASP A 100 -12.53 11.63 -0.03
N ASN A 101 -11.37 10.98 0.12
CA ASN A 101 -10.76 10.15 -0.91
C ASN A 101 -10.40 10.95 -2.17
N THR A 102 -9.87 12.17 -2.00
CA THR A 102 -9.55 13.08 -3.10
C THR A 102 -8.07 13.43 -3.24
N ALA A 103 -7.29 13.36 -2.16
CA ALA A 103 -5.88 13.75 -2.19
C ALA A 103 -5.02 12.95 -1.22
N SER A 104 -3.76 12.73 -1.61
CA SER A 104 -2.72 12.15 -0.78
C SER A 104 -1.72 13.23 -0.36
N GLU A 105 -1.20 13.12 0.86
CA GLU A 105 -0.18 14.00 1.40
C GLU A 105 0.97 13.19 1.99
N ILE A 106 2.18 13.61 1.63
CA ILE A 106 3.41 13.05 2.14
C ILE A 106 4.07 14.16 2.93
N ARG A 107 4.40 13.86 4.19
CA ARG A 107 4.96 14.83 5.12
C ARG A 107 6.00 14.21 6.02
N ARG A 108 6.83 15.08 6.58
CA ARG A 108 7.84 14.76 7.58
C ARG A 108 7.61 15.65 8.78
N TYR A 109 7.70 15.10 9.99
CA TYR A 109 7.51 15.85 11.23
C TYR A 109 8.07 15.10 12.43
N MET A 110 8.19 15.79 13.55
CA MET A 110 8.48 15.18 14.85
C MET A 110 7.18 15.01 15.63
N ARG A 111 7.04 13.88 16.31
CA ARG A 111 5.94 13.64 17.26
C ARG A 111 6.50 13.61 18.68
N HIS A 112 5.78 14.23 19.59
CA HIS A 112 6.14 14.29 21.00
C HIS A 112 5.33 13.29 21.82
N ALA A 113 5.82 12.96 23.02
CA ALA A 113 5.13 12.04 23.93
C ALA A 113 3.73 12.53 24.34
N ASP A 114 3.48 13.84 24.32
CA ASP A 114 2.19 14.46 24.59
C ASP A 114 1.24 14.50 23.37
N ASN A 115 1.63 13.83 22.27
CA ASN A 115 0.95 13.77 20.98
C ASN A 115 0.97 15.06 20.15
N SER A 116 1.65 16.11 20.60
CA SER A 116 1.90 17.28 19.77
C SER A 116 2.83 16.91 18.59
N ILE A 117 2.71 17.66 17.50
CA ILE A 117 3.58 17.55 16.33
C ILE A 117 4.31 18.86 16.10
N SER A 118 5.57 18.78 15.69
CA SER A 118 6.41 19.94 15.37
C SER A 118 7.22 19.69 14.10
N ASN A 119 7.84 20.76 13.56
CA ASN A 119 8.69 20.69 12.36
C ASN A 119 8.01 20.03 11.15
N VAL A 120 6.72 20.34 10.96
CA VAL A 120 5.94 19.77 9.86
C VAL A 120 6.41 20.33 8.52
N GLN A 121 6.86 19.45 7.65
CA GLN A 121 7.23 19.73 6.28
C GLN A 121 6.38 18.88 5.33
N VAL A 122 5.62 19.53 4.45
CA VAL A 122 4.89 18.85 3.37
C VAL A 122 5.85 18.61 2.21
N LEU A 123 6.15 17.34 1.93
CA LEU A 123 7.05 16.92 0.86
C LEU A 123 6.30 16.84 -0.47
N LYS A 124 5.03 16.41 -0.44
CA LYS A 124 4.18 16.34 -1.62
C LYS A 124 2.70 16.36 -1.21
N ARG A 125 1.88 17.06 -1.99
CA ARG A 125 0.43 16.88 -2.02
C ARG A 125 0.01 16.62 -3.46
N ILE A 126 -0.87 15.64 -3.67
CA ILE A 126 -1.30 15.22 -5.01
C ILE A 126 -2.74 14.71 -4.99
N SER A 127 -3.45 14.93 -6.09
CA SER A 127 -4.81 14.43 -6.27
C SER A 127 -4.82 12.91 -6.47
N THR A 128 -5.66 12.20 -5.72
CA THR A 128 -5.79 10.74 -5.71
C THR A 128 -7.25 10.32 -5.55
N HIS A 129 -8.12 10.94 -6.36
CA HIS A 129 -9.57 10.68 -6.35
C HIS A 129 -9.90 9.19 -6.49
N GLY A 130 -10.63 8.66 -5.50
CA GLY A 130 -11.13 7.28 -5.52
C GLY A 130 -10.04 6.22 -5.50
N LEU A 131 -8.81 6.57 -5.09
CA LEU A 131 -7.68 5.63 -5.12
C LEU A 131 -7.89 4.49 -4.11
N VAL A 132 -8.44 4.76 -2.93
CA VAL A 132 -8.76 3.72 -1.92
C VAL A 132 -10.24 3.33 -1.95
N SER A 133 -10.55 2.14 -1.42
CA SER A 133 -11.92 1.64 -1.31
C SER A 133 -12.10 0.90 0.02
N GLN A 134 -13.27 1.05 0.63
CA GLN A 134 -13.65 0.26 1.81
C GLN A 134 -14.05 -1.17 1.47
N PHE A 135 -14.24 -1.49 0.18
CA PHE A 135 -14.75 -2.78 -0.26
C PHE A 135 -13.67 -3.67 -0.90
N TYR A 136 -12.60 -3.08 -1.42
CA TYR A 136 -11.55 -3.81 -2.13
C TYR A 136 -10.16 -3.27 -1.77
N PRO A 137 -9.18 -4.15 -1.50
CA PRO A 137 -7.83 -3.72 -1.18
C PRO A 137 -7.20 -3.01 -2.38
N MET A 138 -6.60 -1.85 -2.13
CA MET A 138 -5.71 -1.16 -3.06
C MET A 138 -4.29 -1.63 -2.79
N MET A 139 -3.76 -2.50 -3.66
CA MET A 139 -2.39 -3.01 -3.58
C MET A 139 -1.42 -2.14 -4.36
N PHE A 140 -0.25 -1.89 -3.79
CA PHE A 140 0.80 -1.08 -4.39
C PHE A 140 2.19 -1.48 -3.90
N THR A 141 3.18 -1.06 -4.67
CA THR A 141 4.60 -1.21 -4.32
C THR A 141 5.19 0.15 -3.99
N MET A 142 5.89 0.23 -2.87
CA MET A 142 6.75 1.35 -2.49
C MET A 142 8.20 0.99 -2.85
N LYS A 143 8.82 1.81 -3.70
CA LYS A 143 10.24 1.74 -4.03
C LYS A 143 10.95 2.94 -3.43
N ILE A 144 12.05 2.71 -2.72
CA ILE A 144 12.90 3.74 -2.12
C ILE A 144 14.32 3.52 -2.64
N ASP A 145 14.84 4.47 -3.40
CA ASP A 145 16.20 4.39 -3.93
C ASP A 145 17.24 5.03 -2.98
N PRO A 146 18.55 4.79 -3.19
CA PRO A 146 19.60 5.38 -2.35
C PRO A 146 19.69 6.91 -2.39
N ASN A 147 19.09 7.54 -3.39
CA ASN A 147 19.03 9.00 -3.54
C ASN A 147 17.77 9.57 -2.89
N GLY A 148 17.05 8.78 -2.09
CA GLY A 148 15.84 9.21 -1.40
C GLY A 148 14.64 9.40 -2.31
N ASN A 149 14.68 9.00 -3.59
CA ASN A 149 13.48 9.00 -4.43
C ASN A 149 12.55 7.87 -4.00
N VAL A 150 11.29 8.22 -3.83
CA VAL A 150 10.24 7.30 -3.38
C VAL A 150 9.12 7.27 -4.41
N LYS A 151 8.75 6.06 -4.84
CA LYS A 151 7.65 5.83 -5.79
C LYS A 151 6.64 4.88 -5.20
N LEU A 152 5.37 5.27 -5.26
CA LEU A 152 4.25 4.38 -4.98
C LEU A 152 3.53 4.06 -6.29
N THR A 153 3.53 2.79 -6.66
CA THR A 153 2.95 2.31 -7.91
C THR A 153 1.91 1.25 -7.62
N LYS A 154 0.69 1.44 -8.10
CA LYS A 154 -0.39 0.46 -7.96
C LYS A 154 -0.02 -0.83 -8.70
N ASP A 155 -0.39 -1.97 -8.14
CA ASP A 155 -0.20 -3.26 -8.81
C ASP A 155 -0.80 -3.25 -10.22
N GLY A 156 -0.04 -3.73 -11.20
CA GLY A 156 -0.43 -3.76 -12.62
C GLY A 156 -0.33 -2.42 -13.35
N GLN A 157 0.08 -1.34 -12.67
CA GLN A 157 0.37 -0.06 -13.30
C GLN A 157 1.88 0.17 -13.45
N ARG A 158 2.27 0.91 -14.49
CA ARG A 158 3.67 1.28 -14.75
C ARG A 158 4.04 2.66 -14.21
N VAL A 159 3.06 3.55 -14.12
CA VAL A 159 3.25 4.94 -13.68
C VAL A 159 2.94 5.03 -12.19
N PRO A 160 3.82 5.63 -11.37
CA PRO A 160 3.54 5.84 -9.95
C PRO A 160 2.39 6.84 -9.78
N PHE A 161 1.51 6.58 -8.82
CA PHE A 161 0.46 7.54 -8.44
C PHE A 161 0.99 8.59 -7.45
N VAL A 162 2.13 8.32 -6.81
CA VAL A 162 2.87 9.25 -5.95
C VAL A 162 4.36 9.07 -6.23
N GLU A 163 5.06 10.19 -6.47
CA GLU A 163 6.52 10.26 -6.54
C GLU A 163 7.01 11.52 -5.80
N PHE A 164 7.99 11.37 -4.93
CA PHE A 164 8.62 12.44 -4.16
C PHE A 164 10.06 12.06 -3.78
N THR A 165 10.83 13.02 -3.26
CA THR A 165 12.20 12.79 -2.78
C THR A 165 12.34 13.22 -1.34
N ASP A 166 12.95 12.37 -0.50
CA ASP A 166 13.38 12.70 0.85
C ASP A 166 14.60 11.86 1.25
N TYR A 167 15.74 12.53 1.43
CA TYR A 167 17.01 11.89 1.82
C TYR A 167 17.06 11.47 3.29
N GLU A 168 16.18 12.02 4.14
CA GLU A 168 16.12 11.66 5.57
C GLU A 168 15.12 10.53 5.85
N MET A 169 14.37 10.08 4.84
CA MET A 169 13.38 9.03 5.01
C MET A 169 14.06 7.73 5.45
N SER A 170 13.54 7.15 6.54
CA SER A 170 13.99 5.85 7.03
C SER A 170 12.83 4.87 7.11
N TYR A 171 12.99 3.72 6.47
CA TYR A 171 12.01 2.63 6.49
C TYR A 171 12.36 1.54 7.51
N LYS A 172 13.26 1.77 8.48
CA LYS A 172 13.67 0.75 9.47
C LYS A 172 12.48 0.23 10.28
N PHE A 173 11.51 1.11 10.52
CA PHE A 173 10.26 0.80 11.18
C PHE A 173 9.09 1.37 10.40
N ILE A 174 7.99 0.61 10.33
CA ILE A 174 6.74 1.03 9.70
C ILE A 174 5.58 0.93 10.69
N GLY A 175 4.81 2.00 10.81
CA GLY A 175 3.61 2.09 11.63
C GLY A 175 2.37 2.33 10.78
N PHE A 176 1.22 1.89 11.28
CA PHE A 176 -0.06 2.05 10.61
C PHE A 176 -1.08 2.66 11.58
N CYS A 177 -1.81 3.67 11.13
CA CYS A 177 -2.86 4.28 11.92
C CYS A 177 -3.96 4.87 11.03
N ASN A 178 -5.09 5.22 11.66
CA ASN A 178 -6.18 5.94 11.01
C ASN A 178 -6.47 7.25 11.72
N TYR A 179 -6.92 8.27 10.98
CA TYR A 179 -7.39 9.52 11.58
C TYR A 179 -8.92 9.61 11.57
N ILE A 180 -9.56 9.43 10.41
CA ILE A 180 -11.02 9.57 10.24
C ILE A 180 -11.69 8.20 10.13
N ALA A 181 -11.28 7.39 9.15
CA ALA A 181 -11.93 6.13 8.83
C ALA A 181 -11.07 4.94 9.23
N PRO A 182 -11.64 3.84 9.76
CA PRO A 182 -10.90 2.62 10.01
C PRO A 182 -10.17 2.13 8.75
N ALA A 183 -8.98 1.58 8.95
CA ALA A 183 -8.17 1.05 7.86
C ALA A 183 -7.64 -0.35 8.20
N THR A 184 -7.63 -1.23 7.20
CA THR A 184 -6.88 -2.48 7.25
C THR A 184 -5.72 -2.41 6.28
N PHE A 185 -4.53 -2.70 6.78
CA PHE A 185 -3.28 -2.71 6.04
C PHE A 185 -2.86 -4.15 5.80
N PHE A 186 -2.46 -4.42 4.56
CA PHE A 186 -1.79 -5.64 4.16
C PHE A 186 -0.33 -5.27 3.89
N PHE A 187 0.62 -5.89 4.58
CA PHE A 187 2.03 -5.47 4.51
C PHE A 187 2.95 -6.68 4.52
N ASP A 188 4.23 -6.46 4.24
CA ASP A 188 5.19 -7.54 4.01
C ASP A 188 4.60 -8.58 3.03
N CYS A 189 4.12 -8.10 1.87
CA CYS A 189 3.45 -8.93 0.89
C CYS A 189 4.46 -9.52 -0.12
N PRO A 190 4.26 -10.76 -0.60
CA PRO A 190 5.03 -11.29 -1.72
C PRO A 190 4.93 -10.35 -2.93
N LEU A 191 6.07 -10.01 -3.54
CA LEU A 191 6.06 -9.21 -4.77
C LEU A 191 5.35 -9.99 -5.88
N LYS A 192 4.53 -9.29 -6.68
CA LYS A 192 4.05 -9.86 -7.93
C LYS A 192 5.23 -9.90 -8.88
N VAL A 193 5.69 -11.11 -9.21
CA VAL A 193 6.67 -11.31 -10.27
C VAL A 193 6.06 -10.73 -11.55
N ASP A 194 6.73 -9.77 -12.16
CA ASP A 194 6.25 -9.21 -13.41
C ASP A 194 6.32 -10.33 -14.46
N ARG A 195 5.16 -10.85 -14.89
CA ARG A 195 5.11 -11.92 -15.89
C ARG A 195 5.70 -11.45 -17.23
N GLU A 196 5.87 -10.14 -17.44
CA GLU A 196 6.54 -9.57 -18.61
C GLU A 196 8.07 -9.81 -18.54
N GLU A 197 8.70 -9.69 -17.36
CA GLU A 197 10.13 -10.02 -17.18
C GLU A 197 10.39 -11.52 -17.33
N CYS A 198 9.51 -12.38 -16.80
CA CYS A 198 9.65 -13.82 -16.99
C CYS A 198 9.48 -14.27 -18.45
N LYS A 199 8.70 -13.56 -19.26
CA LYS A 199 8.57 -13.86 -20.70
C LYS A 199 9.83 -13.45 -21.48
N ALA A 200 10.51 -12.37 -21.08
CA ALA A 200 11.76 -11.94 -21.71
C ALA A 200 12.92 -12.89 -21.41
N VAL A 201 12.95 -13.51 -20.22
CA VAL A 201 13.96 -14.51 -19.84
C VAL A 201 13.68 -15.87 -20.50
N ALA A 202 12.42 -16.27 -20.67
CA ALA A 202 12.07 -17.54 -21.30
C ALA A 202 12.23 -17.57 -22.84
N LEU A 203 12.62 -16.45 -23.46
CA LEU A 203 12.80 -16.29 -24.90
C LEU A 203 14.27 -16.05 -25.31
N ASN A 204 15.21 -16.10 -24.37
CA ASN A 204 16.66 -16.03 -24.62
C ASN A 204 17.34 -17.37 -24.36
#